data_AF-A0A816VLJ7-F1
#
_entry.id   AF-A0A816VLJ7-F1
#
_cell.length_a   1.000
_cell.length_b   1.000
_cell.length_c   1.000
_cell.angle_alpha   90.00
_cell.angle_beta   90.00
_cell.angle_gamma   90.00
#
_symmetry.space_group_name_H-M   'P 1'
#
loop_
_entity.id
_entity.type
_entity.pdbx_description
1 polymer ?
#
loop_
_entity_poly.entity_id
_entity_poly.type
_entity_poly.pdbx_seq_one_letter_code
_entity_poly.pdbx_strand_id
1 'polypeptide(L)'
;CCNVSIALEKRKDRSSQPAWIDLVKTVAAIDANDKDKIKGKTCKIYNRKSRTNDSNDVCTCNRLAKRHSYDGKCMKDDVALTELELANGVIFTSQTALNYCGVLSSGCKFIRCSEQTPPKLLYPLILADCGNKKPSLIISVYGGAKYFMLTEKLEKEFMRGIVDVATIADAWILTAGLNSVVSKLVGEGISQYRLLKQYPKEVVCIGLTLWGSVSENTRIDLKRANQTNSSNKEYERHLPENAEDNGETIDPHHTHCVLFDSGKLNEYLGDGQRSNFVKHICDDKNGDACYAVTIIVEGGINTPQIIQFDIDNDRPVVVIRGSGRMADVLSNLIELTTNSNKDEQRTLRNDEIEKTLKASFPELVDGALSTCIDELKRIFNSGKRHLLHVFRLDRDVNVAETIFKAIFSANRQKRELQEKHRSERRASISTTLSNSELEQERKEVRKLIDLALRWNYSDGVKQLADFQKLVAISSESMHVLKTACFYEALNHVWYDKLAASNNHTSAKPLLLLSILLAGLPAPFVIKYRQKDDRVLPVRLQFRT
;
A
#
# COMPACT_ATOMS: atom_id res chain seq x y z
N CYS A 1 12.84 40.19 -20.43
CA CYS A 1 11.41 39.97 -20.20
C CYS A 1 11.05 38.59 -20.71
N CYS A 2 11.05 37.56 -19.86
CA CYS A 2 10.49 36.27 -20.21
C CYS A 2 9.03 36.26 -19.75
N ASN A 3 8.10 36.15 -20.69
CA ASN A 3 6.70 35.95 -20.37
C ASN A 3 6.56 34.52 -19.81
N VAL A 4 6.57 34.42 -18.49
CA VAL A 4 6.25 33.17 -17.80
C VAL A 4 4.74 33.08 -17.73
N SER A 5 4.14 32.35 -18.65
CA SER A 5 2.74 31.95 -18.57
C SER A 5 2.63 30.81 -17.55
N ILE A 6 2.30 31.15 -16.31
CA ILE A 6 1.92 30.17 -15.28
C ILE A 6 0.51 29.69 -15.65
N ALA A 7 0.43 28.52 -16.29
CA ALA A 7 -0.83 27.81 -16.45
C ALA A 7 -1.25 27.28 -15.08
N LEU A 8 -2.13 28.02 -14.40
CA LEU A 8 -2.90 27.47 -13.30
C LEU A 8 -3.86 26.45 -13.91
N GLU A 9 -3.48 25.17 -13.89
CA GLU A 9 -4.43 24.10 -14.10
C GLU A 9 -5.50 24.22 -13.01
N LYS A 10 -6.66 24.78 -13.39
CA LYS A 10 -7.87 24.67 -12.59
C LYS A 10 -8.01 23.19 -12.27
N ARG A 11 -7.99 22.84 -10.97
CA ARG A 11 -8.36 21.52 -10.47
C ARG A 11 -9.62 21.13 -11.23
N LYS A 12 -9.55 20.08 -12.07
CA LYS A 12 -10.74 19.61 -12.81
C LYS A 12 -11.85 19.51 -11.79
N ASP A 13 -12.93 20.23 -12.06
CA ASP A 13 -14.05 20.32 -11.16
C ASP A 13 -14.51 18.88 -10.88
N ARG A 14 -14.55 18.46 -9.61
CA ARG A 14 -14.90 17.07 -9.24
C ARG A 14 -16.28 16.67 -9.79
N SER A 15 -17.08 17.64 -10.20
CA SER A 15 -18.35 17.49 -10.93
C SER A 15 -18.22 16.83 -12.31
N SER A 16 -17.03 16.79 -12.91
CA SER A 16 -16.79 16.15 -14.21
C SER A 16 -16.33 14.68 -14.13
N GLN A 17 -16.00 14.17 -12.95
CA GLN A 17 -15.71 12.75 -12.77
C GLN A 17 -17.02 11.96 -12.69
N PRO A 18 -17.18 10.86 -13.45
CA PRO A 18 -18.35 10.00 -13.29
C PRO A 18 -18.43 9.52 -11.84
N ALA A 19 -19.65 9.50 -11.29
CA ALA A 19 -19.86 9.04 -9.93
C ALA A 19 -19.30 7.60 -9.78
N TRP A 20 -18.77 7.26 -8.61
CA TRP A 20 -18.19 5.95 -8.33
C TRP A 20 -19.06 4.78 -8.83
N ILE A 21 -20.38 4.89 -8.63
CA ILE A 21 -21.35 3.90 -9.07
C ILE A 21 -21.38 3.76 -10.61
N ASP A 22 -21.26 4.87 -11.33
CA ASP A 22 -21.28 4.88 -12.79
C ASP A 22 -19.96 4.36 -13.37
N LEU A 23 -18.82 4.63 -12.72
CA LEU A 23 -17.54 3.99 -13.03
C LEU A 23 -17.63 2.47 -12.91
N VAL A 24 -18.18 1.98 -11.80
CA VAL A 24 -18.36 0.53 -11.57
C VAL A 24 -19.25 -0.08 -12.65
N LYS A 25 -20.37 0.57 -12.98
CA LYS A 25 -21.28 0.11 -14.04
C LYS A 25 -20.60 0.09 -15.41
N THR A 26 -19.79 1.11 -15.71
CA THR A 26 -19.07 1.23 -16.98
C THR A 26 -18.04 0.13 -17.12
N VAL A 27 -17.19 -0.08 -16.11
CA VAL A 27 -16.20 -1.17 -16.10
C VAL A 27 -16.87 -2.55 -16.17
N ALA A 28 -18.00 -2.73 -15.48
CA ALA A 28 -18.78 -3.96 -15.56
C ALA A 28 -19.46 -4.19 -16.92
N ALA A 29 -19.65 -3.14 -17.72
CA ALA A 29 -20.23 -3.19 -19.05
C ALA A 29 -19.19 -3.34 -20.18
N ILE A 30 -17.94 -2.87 -19.97
CA ILE A 30 -16.88 -2.84 -20.99
C ILE A 30 -16.45 -4.25 -21.45
N ASP A 31 -16.60 -5.29 -20.62
CA ASP A 31 -16.36 -6.68 -21.03
C ASP A 31 -17.66 -7.38 -21.46
N ALA A 32 -18.14 -7.03 -22.66
CA ALA A 32 -19.38 -7.57 -23.23
C ALA A 32 -19.28 -9.07 -23.59
N ASN A 33 -18.08 -9.66 -23.63
CA ASN A 33 -17.85 -10.97 -24.27
C ASN A 33 -17.42 -12.14 -23.37
N ASP A 34 -17.14 -11.99 -22.06
CA ASP A 34 -16.43 -13.10 -21.38
C ASP A 34 -16.67 -13.29 -19.87
N LYS A 35 -16.18 -14.44 -19.39
CA LYS A 35 -16.20 -15.01 -18.03
C LYS A 35 -15.68 -14.08 -16.91
N ASP A 36 -15.02 -12.98 -17.28
CA ASP A 36 -14.26 -12.04 -16.44
C ASP A 36 -15.05 -10.80 -15.97
N LYS A 37 -16.35 -10.93 -15.70
CA LYS A 37 -17.11 -9.85 -15.05
C LYS A 37 -16.78 -9.76 -13.56
N ILE A 38 -16.87 -8.55 -12.99
CA ILE A 38 -16.91 -8.39 -11.53
C ILE A 38 -18.20 -9.04 -11.02
N LYS A 39 -18.06 -10.23 -10.48
CA LYS A 39 -19.13 -11.00 -9.84
C LYS A 39 -18.96 -10.94 -8.34
N GLY A 40 -20.02 -11.16 -7.58
CA GLY A 40 -19.86 -11.51 -6.18
C GLY A 40 -20.31 -12.94 -5.93
N LYS A 41 -19.89 -13.48 -4.78
CA LYS A 41 -20.31 -14.79 -4.29
C LYS A 41 -21.34 -14.64 -3.19
N THR A 42 -22.32 -15.52 -3.15
CA THR A 42 -23.25 -15.64 -2.03
C THR A 42 -23.58 -17.09 -1.78
N CYS A 43 -23.61 -17.52 -0.52
CA CYS A 43 -24.11 -18.85 -0.17
C CYS A 43 -25.62 -18.94 -0.44
N LYS A 44 -26.05 -19.94 -1.22
CA LYS A 44 -27.47 -20.14 -1.62
C LYS A 44 -28.12 -21.37 -0.99
N ILE A 45 -27.35 -22.44 -0.78
CA ILE A 45 -27.84 -23.67 -0.16
C ILE A 45 -27.49 -23.67 1.33
N TYR A 46 -28.50 -23.71 2.19
CA TYR A 46 -28.30 -23.69 3.62
C TYR A 46 -27.95 -25.08 4.12
N ASN A 47 -26.73 -25.23 4.63
CA ASN A 47 -26.26 -26.48 5.21
C ASN A 47 -26.07 -26.26 6.73
N ARG A 48 -26.89 -26.92 7.55
CA ARG A 48 -26.88 -26.72 9.02
C ARG A 48 -25.60 -27.24 9.67
N LYS A 49 -25.01 -26.46 10.57
CA LYS A 49 -23.91 -26.93 11.43
C LYS A 49 -24.37 -27.83 12.59
N SER A 50 -25.60 -27.65 13.09
CA SER A 50 -26.19 -28.45 14.18
C SER A 50 -27.58 -28.98 13.81
N ARG A 51 -27.95 -30.16 14.32
CA ARG A 51 -29.28 -30.80 14.13
C ARG A 51 -30.34 -30.28 15.12
N THR A 52 -30.10 -29.16 15.78
CA THR A 52 -31.09 -28.46 16.61
C THR A 52 -32.14 -27.82 15.69
N ASN A 53 -33.37 -27.62 16.19
CA ASN A 53 -34.47 -27.00 15.43
C ASN A 53 -34.72 -25.57 15.92
N ASP A 54 -33.66 -24.79 16.08
CA ASP A 54 -33.75 -23.44 16.63
C ASP A 54 -33.67 -22.38 15.54
N SER A 55 -34.40 -21.28 15.73
CA SER A 55 -34.38 -20.10 14.84
C SER A 55 -33.01 -19.39 14.75
N ASN A 56 -32.03 -19.86 15.52
CA ASN A 56 -30.63 -19.45 15.54
C ASN A 56 -29.69 -20.44 14.83
N ASP A 57 -30.21 -21.46 14.12
CA ASP A 57 -29.37 -22.43 13.44
C ASP A 57 -28.40 -21.75 12.44
N VAL A 58 -27.12 -22.07 12.56
CA VAL A 58 -26.02 -21.48 11.78
C VAL A 58 -25.65 -22.39 10.61
N CYS A 59 -25.48 -21.80 9.42
CA CYS A 59 -25.00 -22.50 8.22
C CYS A 59 -23.50 -22.81 8.32
N THR A 60 -22.99 -23.77 7.53
CA THR A 60 -21.55 -24.00 7.35
C THR A 60 -20.79 -22.75 6.93
N CYS A 61 -21.45 -21.80 6.24
CA CYS A 61 -20.91 -20.49 5.89
C CYS A 61 -20.86 -19.47 7.05
N ASN A 62 -21.15 -19.89 8.29
CA ASN A 62 -21.26 -19.06 9.50
C ASN A 62 -22.38 -18.00 9.49
N ARG A 63 -23.26 -18.00 8.49
CA ARG A 63 -24.45 -17.14 8.48
C ARG A 63 -25.64 -17.84 9.12
N LEU A 64 -26.47 -17.08 9.83
CA LEU A 64 -27.77 -17.57 10.32
C LEU A 64 -28.68 -17.96 9.15
N ALA A 65 -29.55 -18.96 9.34
CA ALA A 65 -30.53 -19.39 8.33
C ALA A 65 -31.34 -18.21 7.74
N LYS A 66 -31.78 -17.30 8.63
CA LYS A 66 -32.52 -16.08 8.30
C LYS A 66 -31.70 -15.00 7.55
N ARG A 67 -30.37 -15.17 7.49
CA ARG A 67 -29.39 -14.31 6.78
C ARG A 67 -28.74 -15.04 5.60
N HIS A 68 -29.26 -16.22 5.28
CA HIS A 68 -28.76 -17.09 4.23
C HIS A 68 -29.42 -16.67 2.91
N SER A 69 -28.61 -16.33 1.89
CA SER A 69 -29.00 -15.67 0.63
C SER A 69 -29.44 -14.18 0.74
N TYR A 70 -29.21 -13.42 -0.33
CA TYR A 70 -29.55 -11.99 -0.45
C TYR A 70 -31.06 -11.74 -0.59
N ASP A 71 -31.79 -12.71 -1.11
CA ASP A 71 -33.24 -12.70 -1.33
C ASP A 71 -34.02 -13.33 -0.17
N GLY A 72 -33.34 -13.79 0.89
CA GLY A 72 -33.96 -14.51 2.00
C GLY A 72 -34.57 -15.87 1.59
N LYS A 73 -34.37 -16.29 0.34
CA LYS A 73 -34.84 -17.57 -0.20
C LYS A 73 -33.71 -18.58 -0.09
N CYS A 74 -33.64 -19.18 1.08
CA CYS A 74 -32.90 -20.41 1.27
C CYS A 74 -33.51 -21.52 0.39
N MET A 75 -32.74 -22.10 -0.54
CA MET A 75 -33.09 -23.42 -1.06
C MET A 75 -32.91 -24.39 0.11
N LYS A 76 -34.02 -24.99 0.57
CA LYS A 76 -33.96 -26.12 1.52
C LYS A 76 -33.23 -27.29 0.85
N ASP A 77 -32.90 -28.34 1.61
CA ASP A 77 -32.11 -29.53 1.24
C ASP A 77 -32.59 -30.34 0.00
N ASP A 78 -33.37 -29.75 -0.91
CA ASP A 78 -33.95 -30.35 -2.12
C ASP A 78 -32.92 -30.59 -3.26
N VAL A 79 -31.63 -30.28 -3.03
CA VAL A 79 -30.55 -30.64 -3.96
C VAL A 79 -29.88 -31.89 -3.42
N ALA A 80 -29.85 -32.97 -4.23
CA ALA A 80 -29.19 -34.23 -3.89
C ALA A 80 -27.67 -34.05 -3.76
N LEU A 81 -27.24 -33.55 -2.61
CA LEU A 81 -25.83 -33.44 -2.22
C LEU A 81 -25.38 -34.80 -1.69
N THR A 82 -24.19 -35.24 -2.11
CA THR A 82 -23.59 -36.45 -1.55
C THR A 82 -23.23 -36.24 -0.08
N GLU A 83 -23.30 -37.29 0.74
CA GLU A 83 -22.86 -37.23 2.14
C GLU A 83 -21.41 -36.74 2.28
N LEU A 84 -20.57 -36.99 1.28
CA LEU A 84 -19.18 -36.52 1.23
C LEU A 84 -19.08 -35.00 1.04
N GLU A 85 -19.94 -34.39 0.20
CA GLU A 85 -20.00 -32.93 -0.01
C GLU A 85 -20.51 -32.20 1.23
N LEU A 86 -21.47 -32.81 1.94
CA LEU A 86 -21.98 -32.32 3.21
C LEU A 86 -20.92 -32.45 4.33
N ALA A 87 -20.22 -33.59 4.41
CA ALA A 87 -19.16 -33.84 5.39
C ALA A 87 -17.91 -32.97 5.19
N ASN A 88 -17.59 -32.63 3.94
CA ASN A 88 -16.48 -31.74 3.59
C ASN A 88 -16.83 -30.24 3.78
N GLY A 89 -18.05 -29.91 4.20
CA GLY A 89 -18.48 -28.52 4.41
C GLY A 89 -18.47 -27.68 3.14
N VAL A 90 -18.73 -28.29 1.97
CA VAL A 90 -18.71 -27.59 0.68
C VAL A 90 -19.81 -26.53 0.66
N ILE A 91 -19.42 -25.28 0.43
CA ILE A 91 -20.33 -24.13 0.39
C ILE A 91 -20.72 -23.86 -1.06
N PHE A 92 -21.99 -24.08 -1.38
CA PHE A 92 -22.53 -23.75 -2.70
C PHE A 92 -22.75 -22.24 -2.81
N THR A 93 -21.85 -21.61 -3.56
CA THR A 93 -21.94 -20.18 -3.88
C THR A 93 -22.35 -19.99 -5.33
N SER A 94 -23.31 -19.10 -5.59
CA SER A 94 -23.57 -18.64 -6.96
C SER A 94 -22.81 -17.36 -7.24
N GLN A 95 -22.25 -17.25 -8.44
CA GLN A 95 -21.70 -15.99 -8.92
C GLN A 95 -22.83 -15.14 -9.52
N THR A 96 -23.14 -14.00 -8.91
CA THR A 96 -24.15 -13.05 -9.41
C THR A 96 -23.47 -11.83 -10.04
N ALA A 97 -24.11 -11.25 -11.06
CA ALA A 97 -23.62 -10.03 -11.69
C ALA A 97 -23.73 -8.85 -10.71
N LEU A 98 -22.57 -8.31 -10.31
CA LEU A 98 -22.39 -7.08 -9.52
C LEU A 98 -22.96 -7.07 -8.08
N ASN A 99 -22.19 -7.58 -7.12
CA ASN A 99 -22.57 -7.52 -5.71
C ASN A 99 -22.07 -6.25 -5.04
N TYR A 100 -22.82 -5.17 -5.26
CA TYR A 100 -22.91 -3.98 -4.41
C TYR A 100 -21.65 -3.09 -4.33
N CYS A 101 -21.81 -1.86 -4.80
CA CYS A 101 -20.85 -0.77 -4.65
C CYS A 101 -21.59 0.45 -4.10
N GLY A 102 -20.87 1.36 -3.48
CA GLY A 102 -21.46 2.56 -2.93
C GLY A 102 -20.44 3.44 -2.23
N VAL A 103 -20.95 4.44 -1.52
CA VAL A 103 -20.16 5.36 -0.71
C VAL A 103 -20.71 5.32 0.71
N LEU A 104 -19.84 5.07 1.69
CA LEU A 104 -20.18 5.08 3.11
C LEU A 104 -20.39 6.53 3.59
N SER A 105 -20.99 6.70 4.77
CA SER A 105 -21.15 8.02 5.39
C SER A 105 -19.82 8.73 5.67
N SER A 106 -18.74 7.96 5.82
CA SER A 106 -17.36 8.47 5.94
C SER A 106 -16.81 9.06 4.63
N GLY A 107 -17.48 8.85 3.50
CA GLY A 107 -16.99 9.17 2.16
C GLY A 107 -16.14 8.07 1.52
N CYS A 108 -15.87 6.96 2.24
CA CYS A 108 -15.16 5.81 1.69
C CYS A 108 -15.99 5.14 0.58
N LYS A 109 -15.39 4.99 -0.60
CA LYS A 109 -15.99 4.32 -1.77
C LYS A 109 -15.70 2.83 -1.68
N PHE A 110 -16.71 1.98 -1.76
CA PHE A 110 -16.47 0.54 -1.68
C PHE A 110 -17.08 -0.21 -2.87
N ILE A 111 -16.48 -1.37 -3.15
CA ILE A 111 -17.00 -2.37 -4.07
C ILE A 111 -16.86 -3.74 -3.41
N ARG A 112 -17.95 -4.51 -3.41
CA ARG A 112 -17.92 -5.93 -3.05
C ARG A 112 -17.82 -6.79 -4.31
N CYS A 113 -16.94 -7.77 -4.27
CA CYS A 113 -16.64 -8.64 -5.39
C CYS A 113 -16.21 -10.01 -4.91
N SER A 114 -16.19 -11.02 -5.78
CA SER A 114 -15.73 -12.37 -5.47
C SER A 114 -14.26 -12.32 -5.05
N GLU A 115 -13.85 -13.17 -4.12
CA GLU A 115 -12.42 -13.33 -3.75
C GLU A 115 -11.52 -13.74 -4.95
N GLN A 116 -12.09 -14.33 -6.00
CA GLN A 116 -11.42 -14.68 -7.27
C GLN A 116 -11.39 -13.53 -8.29
N THR A 117 -11.95 -12.37 -7.98
CA THR A 117 -11.99 -11.25 -8.92
C THR A 117 -10.55 -10.82 -9.23
N PRO A 118 -10.11 -10.88 -10.49
CA PRO A 118 -8.72 -10.57 -10.82
C PRO A 118 -8.45 -9.06 -10.67
N PRO A 119 -7.23 -8.67 -10.24
CA PRO A 119 -6.84 -7.27 -10.10
C PRO A 119 -7.05 -6.41 -11.35
N LYS A 120 -6.98 -7.00 -12.55
CA LYS A 120 -7.20 -6.31 -13.85
C LYS A 120 -8.55 -5.62 -13.98
N LEU A 121 -9.55 -6.05 -13.21
CA LEU A 121 -10.89 -5.43 -13.20
C LEU A 121 -11.01 -4.34 -12.14
N LEU A 122 -10.27 -4.48 -11.04
CA LEU A 122 -10.35 -3.59 -9.88
C LEU A 122 -9.44 -2.37 -10.01
N TYR A 123 -8.25 -2.55 -10.57
CA TYR A 123 -7.25 -1.49 -10.70
C TYR A 123 -7.73 -0.32 -11.59
N PRO A 124 -8.27 -0.54 -12.81
CA PRO A 124 -8.75 0.55 -13.66
C PRO A 124 -9.86 1.38 -13.02
N LEU A 125 -10.71 0.74 -12.20
CA LEU A 125 -11.78 1.40 -11.47
C LEU A 125 -11.25 2.47 -10.50
N ILE A 126 -10.31 2.06 -9.62
CA ILE A 126 -9.70 2.94 -8.63
C ILE A 126 -8.86 4.01 -9.33
N LEU A 127 -8.12 3.61 -10.38
CA LEU A 127 -7.30 4.52 -11.17
C LEU A 127 -8.14 5.63 -11.83
N ALA A 128 -9.31 5.30 -12.38
CA ALA A 128 -10.22 6.26 -13.00
C ALA A 128 -10.76 7.28 -11.98
N ASP A 129 -11.14 6.83 -10.79
CA ASP A 129 -11.57 7.71 -9.69
C ASP A 129 -10.44 8.63 -9.23
N CYS A 130 -9.20 8.12 -9.22
CA CYS A 130 -7.99 8.89 -8.93
C CYS A 130 -7.51 9.78 -10.09
N GLY A 131 -8.35 10.00 -11.12
CA GLY A 131 -8.05 10.92 -12.23
C GLY A 131 -7.11 10.34 -13.29
N ASN A 132 -7.07 9.01 -13.43
CA ASN A 132 -6.22 8.27 -14.38
C ASN A 132 -4.71 8.48 -14.20
N LYS A 133 -4.28 8.91 -13.01
CA LYS A 133 -2.85 9.03 -12.67
C LYS A 133 -2.39 7.80 -11.89
N LYS A 134 -1.49 7.02 -12.48
CA LYS A 134 -0.87 5.86 -11.83
C LYS A 134 -0.02 6.31 -10.61
N PRO A 135 -0.07 5.60 -9.47
CA PRO A 135 0.81 5.90 -8.34
C PRO A 135 2.27 5.68 -8.72
N SER A 136 3.17 6.53 -8.21
CA SER A 136 4.62 6.32 -8.32
C SER A 136 5.13 5.24 -7.36
N LEU A 137 4.41 5.06 -6.24
CA LEU A 137 4.76 4.14 -5.17
C LEU A 137 3.50 3.52 -4.56
N ILE A 138 3.59 2.26 -4.17
CA ILE A 138 2.63 1.55 -3.32
C ILE A 138 3.28 1.27 -1.98
N ILE A 139 2.59 1.60 -0.91
CA ILE A 139 2.97 1.27 0.46
C ILE A 139 1.98 0.22 0.97
N SER A 140 2.39 -1.05 1.04
CA SER A 140 1.55 -2.13 1.56
C SER A 140 1.86 -2.37 3.02
N VAL A 141 0.93 -2.09 3.93
CA VAL A 141 1.15 -2.12 5.38
C VAL A 141 0.46 -3.33 6.01
N TYR A 142 1.24 -4.26 6.55
CA TYR A 142 0.77 -5.48 7.21
C TYR A 142 0.99 -5.39 8.72
N GLY A 143 0.13 -6.07 9.47
CA GLY A 143 0.37 -6.32 10.87
C GLY A 143 -0.50 -7.41 11.47
N GLY A 144 -0.44 -7.54 12.79
CA GLY A 144 -1.17 -8.55 13.54
C GLY A 144 -2.68 -8.45 13.36
N ALA A 145 -3.33 -9.60 13.24
CA ALA A 145 -4.79 -9.70 13.21
C ALA A 145 -5.44 -9.52 14.60
N LYS A 146 -4.65 -9.59 15.67
CA LYS A 146 -5.09 -9.37 17.06
C LYS A 146 -4.75 -7.93 17.47
N TYR A 147 -5.53 -7.37 18.39
CA TYR A 147 -5.24 -6.08 19.00
C TYR A 147 -3.82 -6.05 19.60
N PHE A 148 -3.07 -4.98 19.29
CA PHE A 148 -1.79 -4.66 19.90
C PHE A 148 -1.68 -3.15 20.10
N MET A 149 -0.77 -2.73 20.98
CA MET A 149 -0.47 -1.33 21.23
C MET A 149 1.00 -1.05 20.98
N LEU A 150 1.28 0.00 20.21
CA LEU A 150 2.63 0.53 20.06
C LEU A 150 2.93 1.48 21.23
N THR A 151 4.21 1.74 21.46
CA THR A 151 4.58 2.87 22.32
C THR A 151 4.18 4.18 21.65
N GLU A 152 3.74 5.17 22.42
CA GLU A 152 3.25 6.46 21.89
C GLU A 152 4.28 7.11 20.92
N LYS A 153 5.57 7.02 21.25
CA LYS A 153 6.65 7.55 20.41
C LYS A 153 6.75 6.80 19.07
N LEU A 154 6.71 5.46 19.10
CA LEU A 154 6.78 4.65 17.88
C LEU A 154 5.54 4.84 17.01
N GLU A 155 4.37 4.93 17.62
CA GLU A 155 3.09 5.16 16.95
C GLU A 155 3.09 6.48 16.18
N LYS A 156 3.50 7.57 16.82
CA LYS A 156 3.60 8.89 16.19
C LYS A 156 4.60 8.91 15.03
N GLU A 157 5.79 8.33 15.22
CA GLU A 157 6.81 8.24 14.17
C GLU A 157 6.35 7.37 12.99
N PHE A 158 5.66 6.27 13.27
CA PHE A 158 5.05 5.41 12.26
C PHE A 158 3.99 6.15 11.45
N MET A 159 2.97 6.72 12.11
CA MET A 159 1.90 7.48 11.43
C MET A 159 2.45 8.62 10.59
N ARG A 160 3.43 9.37 11.12
CA ARG A 160 4.10 10.44 10.41
C ARG A 160 4.84 9.95 9.17
N GLY A 161 5.70 8.94 9.32
CA GLY A 161 6.52 8.47 8.21
C GLY A 161 5.69 7.93 7.05
N ILE A 162 4.61 7.19 7.33
CA ILE A 162 3.73 6.67 6.28
C ILE A 162 3.07 7.80 5.49
N VAL A 163 2.53 8.81 6.17
CA VAL A 163 1.84 9.92 5.51
C VAL A 163 2.82 10.85 4.78
N ASP A 164 4.01 11.08 5.33
CA ASP A 164 5.07 11.85 4.68
C ASP A 164 5.50 11.18 3.37
N VAL A 165 5.78 9.86 3.38
CA VAL A 165 6.12 9.13 2.14
C VAL A 165 4.95 9.18 1.16
N ALA A 166 3.72 8.91 1.61
CA ALA A 166 2.58 8.89 0.71
C ALA A 166 2.34 10.23 0.02
N THR A 167 2.56 11.33 0.73
CA THR A 167 2.38 12.66 0.18
C THR A 167 3.50 13.08 -0.76
N ILE A 168 4.76 12.80 -0.40
CA ILE A 168 5.94 13.16 -1.18
C ILE A 168 6.01 12.35 -2.48
N ALA A 169 5.71 11.06 -2.38
CA ALA A 169 5.81 10.10 -3.46
C ALA A 169 4.53 9.97 -4.29
N ASP A 170 3.46 10.75 -4.03
CA ASP A 170 2.12 10.53 -4.58
C ASP A 170 1.73 9.02 -4.49
N ALA A 171 1.96 8.41 -3.32
CA ALA A 171 1.82 6.97 -3.14
C ALA A 171 0.38 6.56 -2.80
N TRP A 172 0.04 5.32 -3.14
CA TRP A 172 -1.16 4.66 -2.61
C TRP A 172 -0.78 3.83 -1.40
N ILE A 173 -1.55 3.96 -0.30
CA ILE A 173 -1.39 3.14 0.90
C ILE A 173 -2.41 2.01 0.84
N LEU A 174 -1.96 0.77 1.04
CA LEU A 174 -2.79 -0.42 1.03
C LEU A 174 -2.76 -1.08 2.41
N THR A 175 -3.92 -1.22 3.03
CA THR A 175 -4.09 -1.88 4.34
C THR A 175 -5.19 -2.96 4.26
N ALA A 176 -5.54 -3.59 5.38
CA ALA A 176 -6.76 -4.39 5.45
C ALA A 176 -8.01 -3.50 5.34
N GLY A 177 -7.98 -2.28 5.89
CA GLY A 177 -9.08 -1.31 5.79
C GLY A 177 -10.22 -1.52 6.78
N LEU A 178 -10.05 -2.45 7.72
CA LEU A 178 -10.89 -2.56 8.91
C LEU A 178 -10.47 -1.51 9.94
N ASN A 179 -11.38 -1.02 10.76
CA ASN A 179 -11.14 -0.03 11.82
C ASN A 179 -10.47 -0.70 13.02
N SER A 180 -9.29 -1.25 12.79
CA SER A 180 -8.55 -1.99 13.78
C SER A 180 -7.06 -1.90 13.53
N VAL A 181 -6.34 -2.02 14.65
CA VAL A 181 -4.91 -2.26 14.70
C VAL A 181 -4.16 -1.35 13.71
N VAL A 182 -3.46 -1.92 12.72
CA VAL A 182 -2.62 -1.17 11.77
C VAL A 182 -3.43 -0.27 10.85
N SER A 183 -4.59 -0.72 10.37
CA SER A 183 -5.42 0.03 9.43
C SER A 183 -5.97 1.28 10.10
N LYS A 184 -6.38 1.17 11.37
CA LYS A 184 -6.79 2.31 12.20
C LYS A 184 -5.64 3.29 12.44
N LEU A 185 -4.45 2.81 12.80
CA LEU A 185 -3.28 3.68 12.99
C LEU A 185 -2.95 4.48 11.72
N VAL A 186 -2.96 3.84 10.55
CA VAL A 186 -2.77 4.51 9.26
C VAL A 186 -3.88 5.53 9.01
N GLY A 187 -5.14 5.17 9.27
CA GLY A 187 -6.29 6.03 9.12
C GLY A 187 -6.23 7.28 10.01
N GLU A 188 -5.92 7.10 11.29
CA GLU A 188 -5.75 8.20 12.26
C GLU A 188 -4.60 9.12 11.85
N GLY A 189 -3.48 8.57 11.38
CA GLY A 189 -2.41 9.35 10.77
C GLY A 189 -2.94 10.25 9.66
N ILE A 190 -3.59 9.68 8.63
CA ILE A 190 -4.16 10.44 7.51
C ILE A 190 -5.13 11.53 8.00
N SER A 191 -5.97 11.20 8.99
CA SER A 191 -6.93 12.14 9.59
C SER A 191 -6.24 13.33 10.27
N GLN A 192 -5.26 13.07 11.13
CA GLN A 192 -4.49 14.12 11.82
C GLN A 192 -3.79 15.04 10.82
N TYR A 193 -3.15 14.49 9.78
CA TYR A 193 -2.48 15.31 8.77
C TYR A 193 -3.46 16.12 7.91
N ARG A 194 -4.64 15.57 7.62
CA ARG A 194 -5.72 16.30 6.93
C ARG A 194 -6.21 17.50 7.75
N LEU A 195 -6.41 17.32 9.06
CA LEU A 195 -6.84 18.39 9.97
C LEU A 195 -5.82 19.52 10.05
N LEU A 196 -4.53 19.18 10.09
CA LEU A 196 -3.43 20.15 10.15
C LEU A 196 -3.21 20.90 8.82
N LYS A 197 -3.96 20.56 7.75
CA LYS A 197 -3.86 21.13 6.39
C LYS A 197 -2.40 21.23 5.89
N GLN A 198 -1.54 20.33 6.34
CA GLN A 198 -0.10 20.43 6.07
C GLN A 198 0.19 20.22 4.59
N TYR A 199 -0.70 19.51 3.90
CA TYR A 199 -0.54 19.07 2.51
C TYR A 199 -1.78 19.36 1.66
N PRO A 200 -1.60 19.87 0.42
CA PRO A 200 -2.71 20.22 -0.47
C PRO A 200 -3.33 19.02 -1.20
N LYS A 201 -2.66 17.86 -1.20
CA LYS A 201 -3.07 16.64 -1.89
C LYS A 201 -3.72 15.65 -0.93
N GLU A 202 -4.77 14.99 -1.41
CA GLU A 202 -5.43 13.91 -0.68
C GLU A 202 -4.64 12.61 -0.84
N VAL A 203 -4.39 11.94 0.28
CA VAL A 203 -3.70 10.64 0.28
C VAL A 203 -4.70 9.56 -0.09
N VAL A 204 -4.36 8.74 -1.09
CA VAL A 204 -5.18 7.59 -1.49
C VAL A 204 -4.85 6.42 -0.57
N CYS A 205 -5.82 6.02 0.24
CA CYS A 205 -5.72 4.87 1.13
C CYS A 205 -6.80 3.84 0.77
N ILE A 206 -6.37 2.61 0.49
CA ILE A 206 -7.17 1.52 -0.07
C ILE A 206 -7.19 0.36 0.92
N GLY A 207 -8.38 -0.01 1.38
CA GLY A 207 -8.62 -1.20 2.19
C GLY A 207 -8.92 -2.41 1.32
N LEU A 208 -8.22 -3.52 1.53
CA LEU A 208 -8.46 -4.79 0.86
C LEU A 208 -8.78 -5.83 1.94
N THR A 209 -10.06 -6.14 2.13
CA THR A 209 -10.52 -7.07 3.18
C THR A 209 -11.62 -7.99 2.69
N LEU A 210 -11.98 -8.95 3.52
CA LEU A 210 -13.12 -9.80 3.29
C LEU A 210 -14.42 -9.16 3.74
N TRP A 211 -15.44 -9.37 2.92
CA TRP A 211 -16.82 -9.06 3.25
C TRP A 211 -17.27 -9.76 4.55
N GLY A 212 -16.82 -11.00 4.74
CA GLY A 212 -17.12 -11.79 5.92
C GLY A 212 -16.55 -11.24 7.23
N SER A 213 -15.56 -10.34 7.17
CA SER A 213 -14.92 -9.75 8.35
C SER A 213 -15.49 -8.38 8.73
N VAL A 214 -16.36 -7.79 7.89
CA VAL A 214 -16.97 -6.48 8.14
C VAL A 214 -18.21 -6.64 9.02
N SER A 215 -18.24 -6.02 10.21
CA SER A 215 -19.41 -6.10 11.11
C SER A 215 -20.68 -5.53 10.47
N GLU A 216 -20.56 -4.42 9.75
CA GLU A 216 -21.67 -3.75 9.09
C GLU A 216 -22.20 -4.48 7.85
N ASN A 217 -21.65 -5.66 7.50
CA ASN A 217 -22.03 -6.39 6.29
C ASN A 217 -23.54 -6.62 6.19
N THR A 218 -24.19 -6.91 7.31
CA THR A 218 -25.62 -7.20 7.38
C THR A 218 -26.43 -5.93 7.16
N ARG A 219 -26.04 -4.81 7.79
CA ARG A 219 -26.71 -3.51 7.59
C ARG A 219 -26.56 -3.02 6.15
N ILE A 220 -25.38 -3.24 5.58
CA ILE A 220 -25.09 -2.89 4.20
C ILE A 220 -25.92 -3.74 3.23
N ASP A 221 -26.04 -5.05 3.47
CA ASP A 221 -26.89 -5.96 2.68
C ASP A 221 -28.38 -5.55 2.76
N LEU A 222 -28.86 -5.20 3.95
CA LEU A 222 -30.26 -4.82 4.18
C LEU A 222 -30.65 -3.48 3.53
N LYS A 223 -29.76 -2.47 3.56
CA LYS A 223 -30.02 -1.18 2.89
C LYS A 223 -30.32 -1.34 1.40
N ARG A 224 -29.66 -2.30 0.72
CA ARG A 224 -29.91 -2.61 -0.68
C ARG A 224 -31.22 -3.38 -0.86
N ALA A 225 -31.47 -4.36 0.01
CA ALA A 225 -32.69 -5.16 -0.03
C ALA A 225 -33.96 -4.28 0.08
N ASN A 226 -33.90 -3.21 0.88
CA ASN A 226 -34.96 -2.21 1.04
C ASN A 226 -35.11 -1.25 -0.16
N GLN A 227 -34.05 -1.05 -0.96
CA GLN A 227 -34.11 -0.28 -2.20
C GLN A 227 -34.68 -1.10 -3.37
N THR A 228 -34.49 -2.43 -3.35
CA THR A 228 -34.96 -3.33 -4.41
C THR A 228 -36.33 -3.95 -4.15
N ASN A 229 -36.76 -4.13 -2.89
CA ASN A 229 -38.05 -4.74 -2.52
C ASN A 229 -38.68 -4.04 -1.29
N SER A 230 -39.94 -3.59 -1.42
CA SER A 230 -40.66 -2.87 -0.36
C SER A 230 -41.05 -3.72 0.87
N SER A 231 -40.97 -5.05 0.76
CA SER A 231 -41.32 -6.01 1.82
C SER A 231 -40.22 -6.23 2.87
N ASN A 232 -39.00 -5.71 2.67
CA ASN A 232 -37.88 -5.93 3.60
C ASN A 232 -37.79 -4.90 4.75
N LYS A 233 -38.71 -3.91 4.79
CA LYS A 233 -38.78 -2.88 5.83
C LYS A 233 -39.16 -3.41 7.23
N GLU A 234 -39.75 -4.60 7.33
CA GLU A 234 -39.96 -5.27 8.63
C GLU A 234 -38.68 -5.88 9.20
N TYR A 235 -37.71 -6.23 8.35
CA TYR A 235 -36.45 -6.87 8.77
C TYR A 235 -35.48 -5.90 9.46
N GLU A 236 -35.47 -4.63 9.04
CA GLU A 236 -34.65 -3.57 9.66
C GLU A 236 -35.12 -3.24 11.09
N ARG A 237 -36.40 -3.47 11.41
CA ARG A 237 -36.99 -3.27 12.75
C ARG A 237 -36.74 -4.40 13.75
N HIS A 238 -36.26 -5.56 13.28
CA HIS A 238 -36.01 -6.75 14.11
C HIS A 238 -34.54 -7.20 14.12
N LEU A 239 -33.61 -6.31 13.74
CA LEU A 239 -32.20 -6.52 14.05
C LEU A 239 -32.09 -6.62 15.58
N PRO A 240 -31.68 -7.77 16.16
CA PRO A 240 -31.35 -7.81 17.56
C PRO A 240 -30.23 -6.78 17.78
N GLU A 241 -30.37 -5.90 18.77
CA GLU A 241 -29.29 -4.97 19.16
C GLU A 241 -27.96 -5.71 19.43
N ASN A 242 -28.04 -7.01 19.70
CA ASN A 242 -26.94 -7.93 19.99
C ASN A 242 -26.86 -9.10 18.99
N ALA A 243 -27.17 -8.90 17.71
CA ALA A 243 -26.59 -9.81 16.73
C ALA A 243 -25.07 -9.72 16.91
N GLU A 244 -24.43 -10.79 17.35
CA GLU A 244 -22.99 -10.84 17.56
C GLU A 244 -22.28 -10.60 16.22
N ASP A 245 -22.17 -9.33 15.84
CA ASP A 245 -21.41 -8.82 14.71
C ASP A 245 -19.93 -8.94 15.13
N ASN A 246 -19.42 -10.17 15.16
CA ASN A 246 -18.06 -10.54 15.52
C ASN A 246 -17.01 -10.09 14.48
N GLY A 247 -17.27 -8.97 13.79
CA GLY A 247 -16.41 -8.35 12.79
C GLY A 247 -16.05 -6.91 13.15
N GLU A 248 -15.33 -6.24 12.27
CA GLU A 248 -14.86 -4.87 12.48
C GLU A 248 -15.50 -3.91 11.47
N THR A 249 -15.69 -2.65 11.85
CA THR A 249 -16.19 -1.65 10.90
C THR A 249 -15.14 -1.34 9.85
N ILE A 250 -15.54 -0.81 8.69
CA ILE A 250 -14.55 -0.27 7.73
C ILE A 250 -13.97 1.01 8.33
N ASP A 251 -12.65 1.18 8.22
CA ASP A 251 -11.99 2.37 8.74
C ASP A 251 -12.50 3.64 8.01
N PRO A 252 -12.94 4.68 8.73
CA PRO A 252 -13.57 5.86 8.14
C PRO A 252 -12.60 6.79 7.42
N HIS A 253 -11.29 6.60 7.57
CA HIS A 253 -10.26 7.44 6.97
C HIS A 253 -9.71 6.87 5.65
N HIS A 254 -10.16 5.68 5.26
CA HIS A 254 -9.88 5.10 3.95
C HIS A 254 -10.69 5.79 2.85
N THR A 255 -10.06 5.93 1.68
CA THR A 255 -10.70 6.52 0.49
C THR A 255 -11.49 5.49 -0.31
N HIS A 256 -10.95 4.26 -0.37
CA HIS A 256 -11.49 3.16 -1.14
C HIS A 256 -11.43 1.86 -0.35
N CYS A 257 -12.41 0.97 -0.53
CA CYS A 257 -12.40 -0.38 0.02
C CYS A 257 -12.85 -1.41 -1.02
N VAL A 258 -12.05 -2.45 -1.22
CA VAL A 258 -12.44 -3.63 -1.98
C VAL A 258 -12.77 -4.74 -0.98
N LEU A 259 -14.00 -5.21 -1.04
CA LEU A 259 -14.57 -6.19 -0.11
C LEU A 259 -14.71 -7.52 -0.85
N PHE A 260 -13.74 -8.41 -0.65
CA PHE A 260 -13.70 -9.73 -1.26
C PHE A 260 -14.67 -10.67 -0.55
N ASP A 261 -15.56 -11.31 -1.29
CA ASP A 261 -16.58 -12.21 -0.76
C ASP A 261 -16.22 -13.65 -1.13
N SER A 262 -15.94 -14.46 -0.11
CA SER A 262 -15.76 -15.91 -0.22
C SER A 262 -17.10 -16.66 -0.13
N GLY A 263 -18.17 -15.98 0.26
CA GLY A 263 -19.45 -16.57 0.65
C GLY A 263 -19.52 -16.98 2.12
N LYS A 264 -18.42 -16.85 2.89
CA LYS A 264 -18.37 -17.18 4.33
C LYS A 264 -18.35 -15.93 5.20
N LEU A 265 -18.79 -16.07 6.45
CA LEU A 265 -18.66 -15.07 7.52
C LEU A 265 -17.48 -15.44 8.43
N ASN A 266 -16.73 -14.44 8.89
CA ASN A 266 -15.59 -14.56 9.82
C ASN A 266 -14.50 -15.54 9.33
N GLU A 267 -14.30 -15.64 8.03
CA GLU A 267 -13.14 -16.33 7.47
C GLU A 267 -11.95 -15.38 7.46
N TYR A 268 -10.76 -15.88 7.76
CA TYR A 268 -9.51 -15.19 7.47
C TYR A 268 -9.05 -15.65 6.09
N LEU A 269 -9.12 -14.80 5.08
CA LEU A 269 -8.31 -15.00 3.89
C LEU A 269 -6.97 -14.38 4.18
N GLY A 270 -5.92 -15.17 3.95
CA GLY A 270 -4.57 -14.64 3.94
C GLY A 270 -4.42 -13.45 2.99
N ASP A 271 -3.28 -12.81 3.08
CA ASP A 271 -3.00 -11.54 2.41
C ASP A 271 -2.78 -11.62 0.88
N GLY A 272 -3.10 -12.77 0.26
CA GLY A 272 -2.81 -13.06 -1.14
C GLY A 272 -3.49 -12.12 -2.12
N GLN A 273 -4.72 -11.69 -1.87
CA GLN A 273 -5.43 -10.73 -2.72
C GLN A 273 -4.69 -9.40 -2.79
N ARG A 274 -4.22 -8.90 -1.65
CA ARG A 274 -3.49 -7.65 -1.56
C ARG A 274 -2.14 -7.77 -2.26
N SER A 275 -1.39 -8.85 -2.01
CA SER A 275 -0.10 -9.09 -2.67
C SER A 275 -0.24 -9.23 -4.19
N ASN A 276 -1.28 -9.90 -4.67
CA ASN A 276 -1.61 -10.00 -6.10
C ASN A 276 -2.04 -8.66 -6.70
N PHE A 277 -2.76 -7.83 -5.94
CA PHE A 277 -3.16 -6.50 -6.37
C PHE A 277 -1.95 -5.56 -6.53
N VAL A 278 -1.06 -5.54 -5.53
CA VAL A 278 0.24 -4.83 -5.62
C VAL A 278 1.02 -5.32 -6.84
N LYS A 279 1.07 -6.64 -7.04
CA LYS A 279 1.76 -7.24 -8.18
C LYS A 279 1.23 -6.78 -9.52
N HIS A 280 -0.09 -6.76 -9.69
CA HIS A 280 -0.69 -6.30 -10.91
C HIS A 280 -0.34 -4.84 -11.23
N ILE A 281 -0.33 -3.95 -10.23
CA ILE A 281 -0.03 -2.52 -10.46
C ILE A 281 1.45 -2.30 -10.82
N CYS A 282 2.35 -3.02 -10.15
CA CYS A 282 3.79 -2.93 -10.38
C CYS A 282 4.23 -3.56 -11.70
N ASP A 283 3.63 -4.69 -12.10
CA ASP A 283 4.02 -5.46 -13.28
C ASP A 283 3.37 -4.94 -14.58
N ASP A 284 2.47 -3.96 -14.49
CA ASP A 284 1.81 -3.34 -15.64
C ASP A 284 2.82 -2.65 -16.58
N LYS A 285 3.02 -3.29 -17.75
CA LYS A 285 4.05 -3.01 -18.75
C LYS A 285 3.80 -1.77 -19.61
N ASN A 286 2.75 -0.99 -19.34
CA ASN A 286 2.37 0.21 -20.10
C ASN A 286 3.33 1.41 -19.94
N GLY A 287 4.59 1.16 -19.58
CA GLY A 287 5.65 2.16 -19.57
C GLY A 287 5.72 3.03 -18.31
N ASP A 288 4.78 2.93 -17.38
CA ASP A 288 4.83 3.64 -16.09
C ASP A 288 5.15 2.69 -14.94
N ALA A 289 6.44 2.54 -14.64
CA ALA A 289 6.88 1.80 -13.45
C ALA A 289 6.29 2.41 -12.18
N CYS A 290 5.76 1.55 -11.31
CA CYS A 290 5.30 1.84 -9.97
C CYS A 290 6.13 1.00 -9.01
N TYR A 291 6.79 1.65 -8.04
CA TYR A 291 7.52 0.95 -6.99
C TYR A 291 6.55 0.43 -5.93
N ALA A 292 6.98 -0.59 -5.18
CA ALA A 292 6.24 -1.06 -4.02
C ALA A 292 7.19 -1.29 -2.87
N VAL A 293 6.73 -0.99 -1.66
CA VAL A 293 7.39 -1.30 -0.40
C VAL A 293 6.38 -1.93 0.54
N THR A 294 6.80 -3.01 1.19
CA THR A 294 5.99 -3.70 2.20
C THR A 294 6.46 -3.31 3.59
N ILE A 295 5.54 -2.96 4.47
CA ILE A 295 5.85 -2.52 5.83
C ILE A 295 5.19 -3.48 6.80
N ILE A 296 5.98 -4.01 7.73
CA ILE A 296 5.53 -4.96 8.75
C ILE A 296 5.53 -4.29 10.11
N VAL A 297 4.35 -4.23 10.75
CA VAL A 297 4.14 -3.75 12.11
C VAL A 297 3.55 -4.89 12.93
N GLU A 298 4.25 -5.32 13.98
CA GLU A 298 3.92 -6.46 14.82
C GLU A 298 3.98 -7.82 14.08
N GLY A 299 3.05 -8.05 13.15
CA GLY A 299 3.01 -9.24 12.30
C GLY A 299 2.64 -10.55 13.01
N GLY A 300 1.78 -11.35 12.35
CA GLY A 300 1.40 -12.69 12.78
C GLY A 300 2.29 -13.80 12.22
N ILE A 301 1.92 -15.05 12.50
CA ILE A 301 2.63 -16.26 12.05
C ILE A 301 2.67 -16.42 10.52
N ASN A 302 1.74 -15.81 9.78
CA ASN A 302 1.68 -15.86 8.32
C ASN A 302 2.53 -14.76 7.63
N THR A 303 3.09 -13.82 8.40
CA THR A 303 3.90 -12.72 7.85
C THR A 303 5.11 -13.22 7.02
N PRO A 304 5.83 -14.29 7.41
CA PRO A 304 6.93 -14.80 6.59
C PRO A 304 6.52 -15.15 5.16
N GLN A 305 5.32 -15.68 4.94
CA GLN A 305 4.81 -15.98 3.59
C GLN A 305 4.65 -14.72 2.73
N ILE A 306 4.19 -13.62 3.34
CA ILE A 306 4.00 -12.32 2.70
C ILE A 306 5.37 -11.73 2.32
N ILE A 307 6.32 -11.78 3.24
CA ILE A 307 7.69 -11.31 3.04
C ILE A 307 8.37 -12.10 1.93
N GLN A 308 8.23 -13.43 1.92
CA GLN A 308 8.77 -14.27 0.87
C GLN A 308 8.18 -13.89 -0.49
N PHE A 309 6.86 -13.70 -0.59
CA PHE A 309 6.23 -13.25 -1.82
C PHE A 309 6.80 -11.92 -2.32
N ASP A 310 6.99 -10.94 -1.45
CA ASP A 310 7.53 -9.64 -1.86
C ASP A 310 9.01 -9.71 -2.26
N ILE A 311 9.83 -10.49 -1.55
CA ILE A 311 11.22 -10.76 -1.91
C ILE A 311 11.33 -11.47 -3.27
N ASP A 312 10.44 -12.41 -3.55
CA ASP A 312 10.41 -13.13 -4.82
C ASP A 312 10.08 -12.18 -5.99
N ASN A 313 9.30 -11.11 -5.73
CA ASN A 313 8.97 -10.07 -6.71
C ASN A 313 9.90 -8.82 -6.63
N ASP A 314 11.09 -8.95 -6.02
CA ASP A 314 12.10 -7.88 -5.88
C ASP A 314 11.59 -6.60 -5.18
N ARG A 315 10.71 -6.77 -4.19
CA ARG A 315 10.13 -5.66 -3.42
C ARG A 315 10.78 -5.55 -2.05
N PRO A 316 11.26 -4.36 -1.66
CA PRO A 316 11.80 -4.14 -0.34
C PRO A 316 10.74 -4.29 0.75
N VAL A 317 11.16 -4.82 1.89
CA VAL A 317 10.37 -4.99 3.10
C VAL A 317 11.01 -4.17 4.22
N VAL A 318 10.22 -3.32 4.88
CA VAL A 318 10.63 -2.54 6.05
C VAL A 318 9.93 -3.10 7.29
N VAL A 319 10.72 -3.57 8.25
CA VAL A 319 10.26 -4.11 9.53
C VAL A 319 10.38 -3.03 10.60
N ILE A 320 9.29 -2.73 11.29
CA ILE A 320 9.27 -1.73 12.36
C ILE A 320 9.68 -2.40 13.68
N ARG A 321 10.93 -2.23 14.12
CA ARG A 321 11.40 -2.80 15.40
C ARG A 321 10.70 -2.13 16.58
N GLY A 322 10.40 -2.92 17.62
CA GLY A 322 9.70 -2.50 18.83
C GLY A 322 8.18 -2.49 18.66
N SER A 323 7.68 -2.97 17.52
CA SER A 323 6.24 -3.16 17.31
C SER A 323 5.70 -4.51 17.80
N GLY A 324 6.58 -5.42 18.24
CA GLY A 324 6.20 -6.71 18.81
C GLY A 324 6.26 -7.87 17.82
N ARG A 325 5.98 -9.07 18.36
CA ARG A 325 5.78 -10.34 17.64
C ARG A 325 6.75 -10.59 16.46
N MET A 326 6.24 -10.88 15.27
CA MET A 326 7.06 -11.28 14.12
C MET A 326 8.00 -10.18 13.66
N ALA A 327 7.63 -8.90 13.80
CA ALA A 327 8.50 -7.79 13.48
C ALA A 327 9.76 -7.79 14.36
N ASP A 328 9.61 -8.07 15.66
CA ASP A 328 10.76 -8.18 16.55
C ASP A 328 11.58 -9.45 16.31
N VAL A 329 10.93 -10.59 16.02
CA VAL A 329 11.61 -11.82 15.58
C VAL A 329 12.48 -11.54 14.35
N LEU A 330 11.91 -10.97 13.29
CA LEU A 330 12.62 -10.63 12.06
C LEU A 330 13.75 -9.64 12.32
N SER A 331 13.52 -8.59 13.10
CA SER A 331 14.54 -7.59 13.40
C SER A 331 15.76 -8.20 14.10
N ASN A 332 15.53 -9.11 15.07
CA ASN A 332 16.59 -9.80 15.79
C ASN A 332 17.35 -10.76 14.87
N LEU A 333 16.65 -11.52 14.03
CA LEU A 333 17.27 -12.43 13.07
C LEU A 333 18.09 -11.67 12.02
N ILE A 334 17.60 -10.54 11.50
CA ILE A 334 18.35 -9.67 10.59
C ILE A 334 19.64 -9.21 11.26
N GLU A 335 19.58 -8.72 12.50
CA GLU A 335 20.77 -8.26 13.23
C GLU A 335 21.79 -9.37 13.51
N LEU A 336 21.34 -10.58 13.85
CA LEU A 336 22.21 -11.74 14.02
C LEU A 336 22.98 -12.09 12.74
N THR A 337 22.36 -11.84 11.58
CA THR A 337 22.99 -12.10 10.29
C THR A 337 23.89 -10.96 9.80
N THR A 338 23.66 -9.71 10.22
CA THR A 338 24.48 -8.55 9.81
C THR A 338 25.72 -8.34 10.68
N ASN A 339 25.70 -8.75 11.96
CA ASN A 339 26.80 -8.51 12.91
C ASN A 339 27.98 -9.51 12.78
N SER A 340 27.96 -10.40 11.79
CA SER A 340 29.07 -11.32 11.54
C SER A 340 30.12 -10.62 10.67
N ASN A 341 31.29 -10.30 11.24
CA ASN A 341 32.39 -9.53 10.65
C ASN A 341 33.10 -10.16 9.42
N LYS A 342 32.40 -10.91 8.57
CA LYS A 342 32.91 -11.43 7.30
C LYS A 342 31.78 -11.43 6.28
N ASP A 343 32.11 -11.20 5.02
CA ASP A 343 31.24 -11.27 3.83
C ASP A 343 30.51 -12.62 3.63
N GLU A 344 30.56 -13.52 4.61
CA GLU A 344 29.83 -14.77 4.65
C GLU A 344 28.46 -14.56 5.33
N GLN A 345 27.41 -14.72 4.53
CA GLN A 345 26.04 -14.76 5.04
C GLN A 345 25.91 -15.90 6.05
N ARG A 346 25.87 -15.57 7.35
CA ARG A 346 25.63 -16.54 8.41
C ARG A 346 24.31 -17.26 8.17
N THR A 347 24.36 -18.59 8.14
CA THR A 347 23.16 -19.45 8.17
C THR A 347 22.59 -19.45 9.57
N LEU A 348 21.28 -19.20 9.69
CA LEU A 348 20.58 -19.23 10.97
C LEU A 348 20.39 -20.68 11.45
N ARG A 349 20.69 -20.94 12.73
CA ARG A 349 20.43 -22.23 13.36
C ARG A 349 18.96 -22.33 13.78
N ASN A 350 18.42 -23.55 13.78
CA ASN A 350 17.05 -23.80 14.25
C ASN A 350 16.83 -23.26 15.66
N ASP A 351 17.74 -23.58 16.59
CA ASP A 351 17.63 -23.20 17.99
C ASP A 351 17.56 -21.68 18.20
N GLU A 352 18.20 -20.89 17.33
CA GLU A 352 18.19 -19.42 17.40
C GLU A 352 16.83 -18.85 16.96
N ILE A 353 16.28 -19.40 15.87
CA ILE A 353 14.95 -19.03 15.36
C ILE A 353 13.87 -19.50 16.35
N GLU A 354 13.97 -20.74 16.83
CA GLU A 354 13.02 -21.32 17.76
C GLU A 354 12.98 -20.53 19.07
N LYS A 355 14.13 -20.14 19.63
CA LYS A 355 14.21 -19.33 20.84
C LYS A 355 13.50 -17.98 20.67
N THR A 356 13.70 -17.31 19.53
CA THR A 356 13.09 -16.00 19.26
C THR A 356 11.58 -16.12 18.98
N LEU A 357 11.16 -17.17 18.27
CA LEU A 357 9.75 -17.48 18.02
C LEU A 357 9.00 -17.81 19.31
N LYS A 358 9.50 -18.72 20.14
CA LYS A 358 8.85 -19.10 21.41
C LYS A 358 8.74 -17.93 22.39
N ALA A 359 9.70 -17.00 22.37
CA ALA A 359 9.62 -15.78 23.17
C ALA A 359 8.51 -14.82 22.70
N SER A 360 8.21 -14.80 21.40
CA SER A 360 7.26 -13.86 20.78
C SER A 360 5.86 -14.46 20.56
N PHE A 361 5.78 -15.79 20.45
CA PHE A 361 4.58 -16.59 20.24
C PHE A 361 4.59 -17.81 21.18
N PRO A 362 4.38 -17.61 22.50
CA PRO A 362 4.36 -18.71 23.46
C PRO A 362 3.22 -19.72 23.21
N GLU A 363 2.15 -19.29 22.53
CA GLU A 363 1.01 -20.13 22.16
C GLU A 363 1.25 -21.03 20.93
N LEU A 364 2.43 -20.97 20.32
CA LEU A 364 2.71 -21.67 19.06
C LEU A 364 2.91 -23.17 19.29
N VAL A 365 2.12 -24.00 18.60
CA VAL A 365 2.22 -25.47 18.64
C VAL A 365 3.38 -25.95 17.75
N ASP A 366 4.03 -27.06 18.11
CA ASP A 366 5.24 -27.58 17.45
C ASP A 366 5.14 -27.71 15.93
N GLY A 367 3.98 -28.11 15.38
CA GLY A 367 3.79 -28.22 13.92
C GLY A 367 3.73 -26.87 13.20
N ALA A 368 3.13 -25.85 13.83
CA ALA A 368 3.13 -24.49 13.30
C ALA A 368 4.50 -23.82 13.46
N LEU A 369 5.19 -24.15 14.55
CA LEU A 369 6.56 -23.70 14.82
C LEU A 369 7.55 -24.19 13.76
N SER A 370 7.56 -25.48 13.43
CA SER A 370 8.46 -26.02 12.40
C SER A 370 8.22 -25.38 11.04
N THR A 371 6.95 -25.23 10.64
CA THR A 371 6.55 -24.55 9.40
C THR A 371 7.06 -23.12 9.37
N CYS A 372 6.88 -22.36 10.46
CA CYS A 372 7.35 -20.98 10.56
C CYS A 372 8.89 -20.87 10.51
N ILE A 373 9.61 -21.82 11.12
CA ILE A 373 11.07 -21.88 11.07
C ILE A 373 11.54 -22.08 9.62
N ASP A 374 10.91 -22.99 8.88
CA ASP A 374 11.25 -23.27 7.49
C ASP A 374 10.97 -22.06 6.57
N GLU A 375 9.87 -21.34 6.80
CA GLU A 375 9.56 -20.11 6.09
C GLU A 375 10.58 -19.00 6.36
N LEU A 376 10.94 -18.77 7.63
CA LEU A 376 11.98 -17.80 7.99
C LEU A 376 13.32 -18.18 7.37
N LYS A 377 13.71 -19.46 7.45
CA LYS A 377 14.94 -19.94 6.80
C LYS A 377 14.92 -19.69 5.30
N ARG A 378 13.80 -19.91 4.62
CA ARG A 378 13.66 -19.64 3.18
C ARG A 378 13.95 -18.18 2.86
N ILE A 379 13.40 -17.25 3.65
CA ILE A 379 13.64 -15.81 3.50
C ILE A 379 15.13 -15.50 3.62
N PHE A 380 15.78 -15.98 4.68
CA PHE A 380 17.21 -15.70 4.89
C PHE A 380 18.12 -16.46 3.93
N ASN A 381 17.71 -17.60 3.38
CA ASN A 381 18.50 -18.36 2.41
C ASN A 381 18.24 -17.96 0.95
N SER A 382 17.33 -17.01 0.70
CA SER A 382 16.98 -16.53 -0.65
C SER A 382 18.10 -15.79 -1.39
N GLY A 383 19.18 -15.41 -0.70
CA GLY A 383 20.23 -14.54 -1.24
C GLY A 383 19.81 -13.08 -1.41
N LYS A 384 18.54 -12.73 -1.12
CA LYS A 384 17.97 -11.39 -1.28
C LYS A 384 17.78 -10.63 0.04
N ARG A 385 18.62 -10.92 1.05
CA ARG A 385 18.57 -10.27 2.37
C ARG A 385 18.67 -8.75 2.32
N HIS A 386 19.30 -8.21 1.28
CA HIS A 386 19.40 -6.76 1.03
C HIS A 386 18.06 -6.05 0.84
N LEU A 387 16.98 -6.79 0.57
CA LEU A 387 15.61 -6.27 0.50
C LEU A 387 14.97 -6.12 1.89
N LEU A 388 15.57 -6.68 2.94
CA LEU A 388 15.08 -6.59 4.30
C LEU A 388 15.71 -5.39 5.01
N HIS A 389 14.88 -4.42 5.36
CA HIS A 389 15.27 -3.22 6.09
C HIS A 389 14.57 -3.20 7.44
N VAL A 390 15.24 -2.67 8.46
CA VAL A 390 14.70 -2.54 9.82
C VAL A 390 14.71 -1.07 10.19
N PHE A 391 13.56 -0.53 10.60
CA PHE A 391 13.47 0.77 11.24
C PHE A 391 13.63 0.62 12.76
N ARG A 392 14.50 1.44 13.34
CA ARG A 392 14.85 1.46 14.77
C ARG A 392 14.65 2.87 15.31
N LEU A 393 13.74 3.01 16.27
CA LEU A 393 13.37 4.29 16.86
C LEU A 393 14.53 5.01 17.58
N ASP A 394 15.55 4.27 18.01
CA ASP A 394 16.74 4.76 18.71
C ASP A 394 17.89 5.16 17.79
N ARG A 395 17.96 4.62 16.56
CA ARG A 395 19.11 4.80 15.65
C ARG A 395 18.75 5.52 14.36
N ASP A 396 17.57 5.25 13.82
CA ASP A 396 17.16 5.79 12.54
C ASP A 396 16.49 7.15 12.72
N VAL A 397 16.61 8.00 11.70
CA VAL A 397 16.12 9.37 11.74
C VAL A 397 14.58 9.41 11.78
N ASN A 398 13.93 8.67 10.88
CA ASN A 398 12.48 8.53 10.81
C ASN A 398 12.09 7.36 9.88
N VAL A 399 10.82 6.96 9.94
CA VAL A 399 10.29 5.84 9.13
C VAL A 399 10.32 6.15 7.63
N ALA A 400 10.10 7.41 7.23
CA ALA A 400 10.09 7.79 5.81
C ALA A 400 11.46 7.57 5.15
N GLU A 401 12.54 7.96 5.83
CA GLU A 401 13.90 7.75 5.39
C GLU A 401 14.24 6.27 5.20
N THR A 402 13.84 5.42 6.14
CA THR A 402 14.06 3.97 6.02
C THR A 402 13.30 3.38 4.84
N ILE A 403 12.07 3.84 4.57
CA ILE A 403 11.30 3.43 3.39
C ILE A 403 12.02 3.83 2.10
N PHE A 404 12.47 5.08 1.99
CA PHE A 404 13.19 5.53 0.81
C PHE A 404 14.53 4.80 0.63
N LYS A 405 15.32 4.65 1.70
CA LYS A 405 16.55 3.84 1.69
C LYS A 405 16.30 2.44 1.13
N ALA A 406 15.21 1.79 1.56
CA ALA A 406 14.85 0.46 1.10
C ALA A 406 14.49 0.40 -0.39
N ILE A 407 13.80 1.42 -0.90
CA ILE A 407 13.47 1.53 -2.33
C ILE A 407 14.74 1.75 -3.16
N PHE A 408 15.63 2.65 -2.73
CA PHE A 408 16.84 2.96 -3.48
C PHE A 408 17.87 1.81 -3.44
N SER A 409 18.04 1.13 -2.31
CA SER A 409 18.92 -0.04 -2.19
C SER A 409 18.46 -1.21 -3.09
N ALA A 410 17.16 -1.51 -3.10
CA ALA A 410 16.59 -2.57 -3.93
C ALA A 410 16.77 -2.27 -5.42
N ASN A 411 16.51 -1.03 -5.84
CA ASN A 411 16.68 -0.61 -7.22
C ASN A 411 18.14 -0.62 -7.67
N ARG A 412 19.05 -0.22 -6.79
CA ARG A 412 20.50 -0.27 -7.03
C ARG A 412 20.94 -1.70 -7.37
N GLN A 413 20.63 -2.67 -6.51
CA GLN A 413 21.07 -4.04 -6.74
C GLN A 413 20.43 -4.66 -7.98
N LYS A 414 19.12 -4.43 -8.20
CA LYS A 414 18.44 -4.89 -9.43
C LYS A 414 19.18 -4.42 -10.68
N ARG A 415 19.64 -3.17 -10.70
CA ARG A 415 20.38 -2.59 -11.84
C ARG A 415 21.78 -3.17 -11.97
N GLU A 416 22.51 -3.33 -10.87
CA GLU A 416 23.83 -3.97 -10.86
C GLU A 416 23.77 -5.41 -11.40
N LEU A 417 22.75 -6.19 -11.02
CA LEU A 417 22.51 -7.53 -11.56
C LEU A 417 22.16 -7.50 -13.06
N GLN A 418 21.29 -6.59 -13.48
CA GLN A 418 20.94 -6.42 -14.90
C GLN A 418 22.15 -6.06 -15.75
N GLU A 419 23.02 -5.18 -15.25
CA GLU A 419 24.25 -4.78 -15.92
C GLU A 419 25.25 -5.92 -16.01
N LYS A 420 25.41 -6.72 -14.94
CA LYS A 420 26.24 -7.93 -14.96
C LYS A 420 25.76 -8.89 -16.04
N HIS A 421 24.48 -9.24 -16.05
CA HIS A 421 23.91 -10.10 -17.11
C HIS A 421 24.06 -9.50 -18.52
N ARG A 422 24.01 -8.17 -18.64
CA ARG A 422 24.21 -7.47 -19.91
C ARG A 422 25.67 -7.55 -20.38
N SER A 423 26.63 -7.42 -19.46
CA SER A 423 28.06 -7.56 -19.76
C SER A 423 28.39 -8.98 -20.23
N GLU A 424 27.82 -10.00 -19.58
CA GLU A 424 27.93 -11.40 -19.97
C GLU A 424 27.31 -11.65 -21.36
N ARG A 425 26.10 -11.13 -21.62
CA ARG A 425 25.45 -11.24 -22.94
C ARG A 425 26.20 -10.53 -24.05
N ARG A 426 26.77 -9.35 -23.80
CA ARG A 426 27.60 -8.63 -24.78
C ARG A 426 28.87 -9.40 -25.13
N ALA A 427 29.44 -10.13 -24.19
CA ALA A 427 30.57 -11.01 -24.44
C ALA A 427 30.20 -12.21 -25.32
N SER A 428 28.92 -12.63 -25.32
CA SER A 428 28.43 -13.77 -26.12
C SER A 428 27.78 -13.37 -27.45
N ILE A 429 27.13 -12.21 -27.55
CA ILE A 429 26.38 -11.75 -28.74
C ILE A 429 26.60 -10.23 -28.90
N SER A 430 27.03 -9.79 -30.08
CA SER A 430 27.10 -8.37 -30.46
C SER A 430 25.69 -7.81 -30.73
N THR A 431 24.89 -7.66 -29.67
CA THR A 431 23.56 -7.03 -29.74
C THR A 431 23.54 -5.76 -28.90
N THR A 432 23.33 -4.64 -29.58
CA THR A 432 22.93 -3.37 -28.96
C THR A 432 21.46 -3.46 -28.55
N LEU A 433 21.11 -2.87 -27.40
CA LEU A 433 19.70 -2.80 -26.97
C LEU A 433 18.87 -2.08 -28.04
N SER A 434 17.60 -2.46 -28.14
CA SER A 434 16.65 -1.67 -28.92
C SER A 434 16.50 -0.28 -28.29
N ASN A 435 16.28 0.76 -29.10
CA ASN A 435 16.06 2.12 -28.61
C ASN A 435 14.85 2.21 -27.65
N SER A 436 13.86 1.32 -27.80
CA SER A 436 12.69 1.23 -26.92
C SER A 436 13.03 0.78 -25.50
N GLU A 437 13.94 -0.19 -25.34
CA GLU A 437 14.34 -0.69 -24.00
C GLU A 437 15.13 0.38 -23.24
N LEU A 438 16.03 1.08 -23.94
CA LEU A 438 16.77 2.20 -23.36
C LEU A 438 15.85 3.32 -22.89
N GLU A 439 14.87 3.72 -23.70
CA GLU A 439 13.96 4.81 -23.30
C GLU A 439 13.10 4.43 -22.10
N GLN A 440 12.71 3.16 -21.98
CA GLN A 440 12.01 2.65 -20.80
C GLN A 440 12.89 2.72 -19.54
N GLU A 441 14.15 2.27 -19.62
CA GLU A 441 15.10 2.36 -18.50
C GLU A 441 15.33 3.83 -18.06
N ARG A 442 15.47 4.75 -19.02
CA ARG A 442 15.64 6.18 -18.75
C ARG A 442 14.43 6.76 -18.03
N LYS A 443 13.22 6.36 -18.42
CA LYS A 443 11.96 6.80 -17.79
C LYS A 443 11.88 6.35 -16.33
N GLU A 444 12.31 5.12 -16.03
CA GLU A 444 12.37 4.61 -14.65
C GLU A 444 13.38 5.37 -13.78
N VAL A 445 14.59 5.61 -14.29
CA VAL A 445 15.62 6.35 -13.54
C VAL A 445 15.17 7.79 -13.27
N ARG A 446 14.54 8.46 -14.25
CA ARG A 446 13.99 9.81 -14.07
C ARG A 446 12.96 9.87 -12.94
N LYS A 447 12.10 8.85 -12.80
CA LYS A 447 11.12 8.77 -11.71
C LYS A 447 11.79 8.61 -10.34
N LEU A 448 12.82 7.77 -10.23
CA LEU A 448 13.56 7.62 -8.98
C LEU A 448 14.30 8.89 -8.59
N ILE A 449 14.84 9.63 -9.58
CA ILE A 449 15.45 10.94 -9.32
C ILE A 449 14.39 11.93 -8.85
N ASP A 450 13.27 12.09 -9.57
CA ASP A 450 12.17 12.97 -9.13
C ASP A 450 11.73 12.64 -7.70
N LEU A 451 11.61 11.35 -7.37
CA LEU A 451 11.30 10.89 -6.02
C LEU A 451 12.37 11.30 -4.99
N ALA A 452 13.65 11.08 -5.30
CA ALA A 452 14.77 11.45 -4.43
C ALA A 452 14.85 12.97 -4.23
N LEU A 453 14.56 13.76 -5.27
CA LEU A 453 14.53 15.23 -5.22
C LEU A 453 13.40 15.77 -4.37
N ARG A 454 12.19 15.23 -4.54
CA ARG A 454 11.05 15.61 -3.71
C ARG A 454 11.28 15.33 -2.23
N TRP A 455 12.10 14.32 -1.93
CA TRP A 455 12.47 13.95 -0.56
C TRP A 455 13.77 14.62 -0.05
N ASN A 456 14.47 15.38 -0.89
CA ASN A 456 15.79 15.95 -0.58
C ASN A 456 16.81 14.89 -0.09
N TYR A 457 16.84 13.74 -0.77
CA TYR A 457 17.72 12.62 -0.42
C TYR A 457 19.01 12.62 -1.22
N SER A 458 20.05 13.31 -0.73
CA SER A 458 21.38 13.38 -1.36
C SER A 458 21.89 12.02 -1.80
N ASP A 459 21.85 11.05 -0.89
CA ASP A 459 22.48 9.76 -1.12
C ASP A 459 21.78 8.98 -2.23
N GLY A 460 20.46 9.05 -2.32
CA GLY A 460 19.71 8.45 -3.43
C GLY A 460 20.01 9.15 -4.75
N VAL A 461 20.12 10.48 -4.76
CA VAL A 461 20.49 11.24 -5.96
C VAL A 461 21.89 10.87 -6.43
N LYS A 462 22.87 10.79 -5.52
CA LYS A 462 24.25 10.38 -5.82
C LYS A 462 24.30 8.96 -6.38
N GLN A 463 23.63 8.01 -5.72
CA GLN A 463 23.55 6.62 -6.16
C GLN A 463 22.98 6.53 -7.59
N LEU A 464 21.90 7.26 -7.90
CA LEU A 464 21.28 7.25 -9.22
C LEU A 464 22.10 7.99 -10.29
N ALA A 465 22.81 9.05 -9.92
CA ALA A 465 23.67 9.80 -10.83
C ALA A 465 24.84 8.95 -11.35
N ASP A 466 25.38 8.05 -10.53
CA ASP A 466 26.41 7.11 -10.96
C ASP A 466 25.86 6.08 -11.97
N PHE A 467 24.61 5.62 -11.80
CA PHE A 467 23.93 4.78 -12.79
C PHE A 467 23.58 5.51 -14.09
N GLN A 468 23.28 6.80 -14.03
CA GLN A 468 23.04 7.61 -15.23
C GLN A 468 24.28 7.79 -16.11
N LYS A 469 25.50 7.66 -15.57
CA LYS A 469 26.70 7.64 -16.42
C LYS A 469 26.77 6.37 -17.29
N LEU A 470 26.12 5.29 -16.88
CA LEU A 470 26.08 4.00 -17.57
C LEU A 470 24.96 3.92 -18.62
N VAL A 471 23.84 4.60 -18.36
CA VAL A 471 22.74 4.80 -19.33
C VAL A 471 22.92 6.17 -19.96
N ALA A 472 23.65 6.29 -21.08
CA ALA A 472 23.86 7.59 -21.74
C ALA A 472 22.53 8.36 -21.91
N ILE A 473 22.37 9.55 -21.31
CA ILE A 473 21.23 10.48 -21.53
C ILE A 473 21.74 11.92 -21.70
N SER A 474 21.00 12.68 -22.52
CA SER A 474 21.18 14.08 -22.91
C SER A 474 21.46 15.09 -21.77
N SER A 475 22.09 16.20 -22.16
CA SER A 475 22.50 17.36 -21.34
C SER A 475 21.42 17.96 -20.44
N GLU A 476 20.13 17.77 -20.74
CA GLU A 476 19.01 18.26 -19.93
C GLU A 476 18.90 17.58 -18.56
N SER A 477 19.12 16.27 -18.47
CA SER A 477 19.02 15.54 -17.19
C SER A 477 20.14 15.93 -16.21
N MET A 478 21.32 16.26 -16.74
CA MET A 478 22.46 16.78 -15.96
C MET A 478 22.18 18.16 -15.38
N HIS A 479 21.39 18.99 -16.07
CA HIS A 479 20.96 20.28 -15.55
C HIS A 479 20.05 20.11 -14.32
N VAL A 480 19.13 19.15 -14.34
CA VAL A 480 18.23 18.85 -13.21
C VAL A 480 19.03 18.37 -12.00
N LEU A 481 19.98 17.45 -12.19
CA LEU A 481 20.86 16.96 -11.12
C LEU A 481 21.76 18.06 -10.52
N LYS A 482 22.39 18.90 -11.36
CA LYS A 482 23.20 20.04 -10.88
C LYS A 482 22.36 21.04 -10.10
N THR A 483 21.12 21.30 -10.55
CA THR A 483 20.19 22.23 -9.89
C THR A 483 19.70 21.66 -8.55
N ALA A 484 19.47 20.35 -8.48
CA ALA A 484 19.10 19.64 -7.27
C ALA A 484 20.19 19.62 -6.20
N CYS A 485 21.42 19.23 -6.56
CA CYS A 485 22.55 19.25 -5.63
C CYS A 485 22.86 20.68 -5.14
N PHE A 486 22.64 21.69 -6.00
CA PHE A 486 22.72 23.10 -5.61
C PHE A 486 21.61 23.51 -4.63
N TYR A 487 20.41 22.95 -4.78
CA TYR A 487 19.28 23.21 -3.88
C TYR A 487 19.50 22.61 -2.48
N GLU A 488 20.12 21.44 -2.40
CA GLU A 488 20.51 20.81 -1.14
C GLU A 488 21.60 21.63 -0.42
N ALA A 489 22.60 22.11 -1.16
CA ALA A 489 23.61 23.03 -0.65
C ALA A 489 23.00 24.37 -0.18
N LEU A 490 22.00 24.90 -0.92
CA LEU A 490 21.27 26.10 -0.53
C LEU A 490 20.42 25.88 0.73
N ASN A 491 19.69 24.77 0.83
CA ASN A 491 18.88 24.43 1.99
C ASN A 491 19.75 24.31 3.25
N HIS A 492 20.88 23.59 3.18
CA HIS A 492 21.82 23.47 4.31
C HIS A 492 22.43 24.83 4.71
N VAL A 493 22.93 25.61 3.75
CA VAL A 493 23.58 26.90 4.03
C VAL A 493 22.60 27.97 4.51
N TRP A 494 21.36 27.97 4.01
CA TRP A 494 20.34 28.93 4.44
C TRP A 494 19.71 28.55 5.77
N TYR A 495 19.40 27.28 6.04
CA TYR A 495 18.80 26.89 7.31
C TYR A 495 19.78 27.05 8.47
N ASP A 496 21.05 26.70 8.32
CA ASP A 496 22.03 26.86 9.40
C ASP A 496 22.27 28.34 9.76
N LYS A 497 22.21 29.25 8.77
CA LYS A 497 22.34 30.70 9.01
C LYS A 497 21.04 31.37 9.47
N LEU A 498 19.86 30.87 9.08
CA LEU A 498 18.56 31.38 9.54
C LEU A 498 18.21 30.88 10.95
N ALA A 499 18.50 29.60 11.25
CA ALA A 499 18.33 29.04 12.59
C ALA A 499 19.27 29.69 13.61
N ALA A 500 20.50 30.06 13.19
CA ALA A 500 21.42 30.82 14.03
C ALA A 500 21.00 32.29 14.24
N SER A 501 20.08 32.84 13.44
CA SER A 501 19.72 34.27 13.50
C SER A 501 18.29 34.56 13.97
N ASN A 502 17.35 33.60 13.99
CA ASN A 502 15.99 33.83 14.47
C ASN A 502 15.31 32.55 15.01
N ASN A 503 14.85 32.61 16.27
CA ASN A 503 14.11 31.52 16.94
C ASN A 503 12.70 31.24 16.39
N HIS A 504 12.25 31.95 15.34
CA HIS A 504 10.88 31.86 14.83
C HIS A 504 10.83 32.09 13.31
N THR A 505 11.13 31.08 12.50
CA THR A 505 10.87 31.14 11.05
C THR A 505 10.24 29.86 10.51
N SER A 506 9.01 29.98 10.03
CA SER A 506 8.23 28.95 9.32
C SER A 506 8.06 29.34 7.85
N ALA A 507 9.10 29.17 7.03
CA ALA A 507 9.00 29.32 5.57
C ALA A 507 9.05 27.93 4.91
N LYS A 508 8.05 27.60 4.07
CA LYS A 508 7.96 26.30 3.37
C LYS A 508 8.70 26.32 2.01
N PRO A 509 9.35 25.23 1.58
CA PRO A 509 10.26 25.20 0.41
C PRO A 509 9.60 25.22 -0.97
N LEU A 510 8.26 25.21 -1.03
CA LEU A 510 7.48 24.84 -2.23
C LEU A 510 7.46 25.89 -3.36
N LEU A 511 7.75 27.17 -3.08
CA LEU A 511 7.57 28.24 -4.08
C LEU A 511 8.68 28.29 -5.13
N LEU A 512 9.92 27.93 -4.78
CA LEU A 512 11.10 28.10 -5.65
C LEU A 512 11.25 26.99 -6.70
N LEU A 513 10.72 25.78 -6.44
CA LEU A 513 10.76 24.66 -7.39
C LEU A 513 9.98 24.97 -8.69
N SER A 514 8.87 25.71 -8.57
CA SER A 514 8.02 26.11 -9.69
C SER A 514 8.68 27.12 -10.65
N ILE A 515 9.62 27.92 -10.15
CA ILE A 515 10.29 28.99 -10.90
C ILE A 515 11.47 28.43 -11.72
N LEU A 516 12.12 27.36 -11.24
CA LEU A 516 13.28 26.75 -11.88
C LEU A 516 12.91 25.68 -12.93
N LEU A 517 11.80 24.96 -12.74
CA LEU A 517 11.26 24.07 -13.78
C LEU A 517 10.86 24.82 -15.07
N ALA A 518 10.71 26.14 -15.01
CA ALA A 518 10.43 27.00 -16.17
C ALA A 518 11.67 27.38 -17.01
N GLY A 519 12.88 26.90 -16.66
CA GLY A 519 14.08 27.06 -17.50
C GLY A 519 14.53 28.51 -17.72
N LEU A 520 14.30 29.42 -16.76
CA LEU A 520 14.63 30.84 -16.92
C LEU A 520 16.14 31.11 -16.75
N PRO A 521 16.83 31.69 -17.74
CA PRO A 521 18.26 32.00 -17.67
C PRO A 521 18.54 33.40 -17.08
N ALA A 522 17.69 33.92 -16.19
CA ALA A 522 17.80 35.30 -15.70
C ALA A 522 18.09 35.37 -14.19
N PRO A 523 18.92 36.34 -13.72
CA PRO A 523 19.16 36.55 -12.30
C PRO A 523 17.86 36.98 -11.61
N PHE A 524 17.40 36.21 -10.63
CA PHE A 524 16.24 36.54 -9.83
C PHE A 524 16.62 37.29 -8.55
N VAL A 525 15.75 38.23 -8.17
CA VAL A 525 15.86 38.97 -6.91
C VAL A 525 14.81 38.43 -5.96
N ILE A 526 15.24 37.72 -4.91
CA ILE A 526 14.34 37.28 -3.84
C ILE A 526 14.25 38.44 -2.85
N LYS A 527 13.03 38.93 -2.62
CA LYS A 527 12.75 39.98 -1.63
C LYS A 527 12.30 39.32 -0.34
N TYR A 528 13.15 39.35 0.68
CA TYR A 528 12.81 38.90 2.03
C TYR A 528 12.23 40.07 2.83
N ARG A 529 11.11 39.86 3.52
CA ARG A 529 10.45 40.88 4.36
C ARG A 529 10.60 40.46 5.83
N GLN A 530 11.37 41.22 6.60
CA GLN A 530 11.44 41.04 8.05
C GLN A 530 10.19 41.59 8.73
N LYS A 531 9.96 41.22 10.01
CA LYS A 531 8.88 41.77 10.85
C LYS A 531 8.90 43.30 10.93
N ASP A 532 10.07 43.91 10.71
CA ASP A 532 10.30 45.36 10.77
C ASP A 532 10.06 46.06 9.42
N ASP A 533 9.40 45.37 8.48
CA ASP A 533 9.04 45.84 7.13
C ASP A 533 10.21 46.22 6.22
N ARG A 534 11.44 45.92 6.63
CA ARG A 534 12.64 46.06 5.79
C ARG A 534 12.70 44.94 4.74
N VAL A 535 12.83 45.35 3.48
CA VAL A 535 12.95 44.44 2.34
C VAL A 535 14.42 44.36 1.92
N LEU A 536 15.04 43.19 2.08
CA LEU A 536 16.40 42.92 1.62
C LEU A 536 16.34 42.29 0.21
N PRO A 537 16.82 42.98 -0.84
CA PRO A 537 16.94 42.39 -2.16
C PRO A 537 18.23 41.57 -2.26
N VAL A 538 18.09 40.25 -2.37
CA VAL A 538 19.24 39.37 -2.67
C VAL A 538 19.25 39.05 -4.15
N ARG A 539 20.30 39.48 -4.85
CA ARG A 539 20.48 39.26 -6.30
C ARG A 539 21.34 38.01 -6.51
N LEU A 540 20.74 36.94 -7.03
CA LEU A 540 21.46 35.72 -7.34
C LEU A 540 21.92 35.78 -8.80
N GLN A 541 23.23 35.69 -9.03
CA GLN A 541 23.82 35.73 -10.37
C GLN A 541 24.42 34.36 -10.69
N PHE A 542 23.89 33.71 -11.73
CA PHE A 542 24.40 32.42 -12.21
C PHE A 542 25.64 32.67 -13.08
N ARG A 543 26.76 32.01 -12.75
CA ARG A 543 27.88 31.83 -13.67
C ARG A 543 28.00 30.35 -13.98
N THR A 544 27.94 30.02 -15.26
CA THR A 544 28.10 28.67 -15.83
C THR A 544 29.51 28.15 -15.67
#